data_AF-A0A7X8W4X2-F1
#
_entry.id   AF-A0A7X8W4X2-F1
#
_cell.length_a   1.000
_cell.length_b   1.000
_cell.length_c   1.000
_cell.angle_alpha   90.00
_cell.angle_beta   90.00
_cell.angle_gamma   90.00
#
_symmetry.space_group_name_H-M   'P 1'
#
loop_
_entity.id
_entity.type
_entity.pdbx_description
1 polymer ?
#
loop_
_entity_poly.entity_id
_entity_poly.type
_entity_poly.pdbx_seq_one_letter_code
_entity_poly.pdbx_strand_id
1 'polypeptide(L)'
;VFHSATTAETATMAHYLANDAVAVIGTHNKVMTADSFLLNDTTAFISDNGRVGAKYSVGGFNPTEEIKKYMTGLPIRSQEGWNGGILNGVLVSVDLDNSKAVDIKPVTYEIEISRPEG
;
A
#
# COMPACT_ATOMS: atom_id res chain seq x y z
N VAL A 1 -2.83 11.11 -0.98
CA VAL A 1 -2.76 9.77 -0.36
C VAL A 1 -3.81 9.73 0.75
N PHE A 2 -4.54 8.63 0.87
CA PHE A 2 -5.58 8.45 1.89
C PHE A 2 -5.26 7.23 2.74
N HIS A 3 -5.21 7.39 4.07
CA HIS A 3 -4.87 6.30 4.99
C HIS A 3 -6.13 5.79 5.68
N SER A 4 -6.60 4.61 5.28
CA SER A 4 -7.89 4.08 5.70
C SER A 4 -7.87 2.56 5.72
N ALA A 5 -8.57 1.99 6.70
CA ALA A 5 -8.66 0.54 6.84
C ALA A 5 -9.60 -0.09 5.83
N THR A 6 -10.68 0.61 5.45
CA THR A 6 -11.69 0.06 4.56
C THR A 6 -11.47 0.52 3.12
N THR A 7 -11.60 -0.42 2.18
CA THR A 7 -11.58 -0.11 0.74
C THR A 7 -12.74 0.81 0.35
N ALA A 8 -13.89 0.67 1.02
CA ALA A 8 -15.06 1.52 0.80
C ALA A 8 -14.81 3.00 1.11
N GLU A 9 -14.10 3.31 2.21
CA GLU A 9 -13.72 4.71 2.52
C GLU A 9 -12.76 5.28 1.48
N THR A 10 -11.75 4.51 1.04
CA THR A 10 -10.82 4.94 -0.01
C THR A 10 -11.54 5.21 -1.33
N ALA A 11 -12.42 4.30 -1.76
CA ALA A 11 -13.19 4.46 -2.99
C ALA A 11 -14.17 5.64 -2.91
N THR A 12 -14.85 5.81 -1.76
CA THR A 12 -15.73 6.97 -1.53
C THR A 12 -14.95 8.28 -1.65
N MET A 13 -13.75 8.35 -1.05
CA MET A 13 -12.87 9.50 -1.16
C MET A 13 -12.43 9.75 -2.61
N ALA A 14 -12.15 8.69 -3.37
CA ALA A 14 -11.79 8.81 -4.79
C ALA A 14 -12.92 9.41 -5.63
N HIS A 15 -14.15 8.95 -5.42
CA HIS A 15 -15.32 9.50 -6.09
C HIS A 15 -15.63 10.93 -5.66
N TYR A 16 -15.42 11.27 -4.38
CA TYR A 16 -15.60 12.63 -3.88
C TYR A 16 -14.60 13.63 -4.47
N LEU A 17 -13.35 13.21 -4.66
CA LEU A 17 -12.27 14.05 -5.19
C LEU A 17 -12.06 13.89 -6.71
N ALA A 18 -12.96 13.18 -7.40
CA ALA A 18 -12.81 12.95 -8.83
C ALA A 18 -12.82 14.30 -9.56
N ASN A 19 -11.85 14.51 -10.46
CA ASN A 19 -11.55 15.78 -11.15
C ASN A 19 -10.92 16.90 -10.29
N ASP A 20 -10.94 16.81 -8.96
CA ASP A 20 -10.27 17.78 -8.07
C ASP A 20 -8.88 17.31 -7.65
N ALA A 21 -8.64 16.00 -7.65
CA ALA A 21 -7.35 15.40 -7.38
C ALA A 21 -6.83 14.61 -8.58
N VAL A 22 -5.53 14.74 -8.85
CA VAL A 22 -4.85 13.94 -9.89
C VAL A 22 -4.72 12.48 -9.47
N ALA A 23 -4.61 12.19 -8.17
CA ALA A 23 -4.51 10.82 -7.69
C ALA A 23 -5.07 10.63 -6.27
N VAL A 24 -5.79 9.53 -6.08
CA VAL A 24 -6.25 9.05 -4.77
C VAL A 24 -5.68 7.64 -4.55
N ILE A 25 -4.57 7.60 -3.83
CA ILE A 25 -3.83 6.37 -3.53
C ILE A 25 -4.10 5.97 -2.08
N GLY A 26 -4.69 4.80 -1.87
CA GLY A 26 -4.91 4.26 -0.53
C GLY A 26 -3.66 3.64 0.09
N THR A 27 -3.64 3.60 1.42
CA THR A 27 -2.62 2.96 2.26
C THR A 27 -3.29 2.47 3.54
N HIS A 28 -2.77 1.42 4.18
CA HIS A 28 -2.98 0.96 5.57
C HIS A 28 -2.88 -0.56 5.67
N ASN A 29 -3.45 -1.25 4.69
CA ASN A 29 -3.64 -2.70 4.69
C ASN A 29 -2.35 -3.47 4.42
N LYS A 30 -1.30 -2.78 3.94
CA LYS A 30 0.05 -3.32 3.72
C LYS A 30 0.12 -4.38 2.61
N VAL A 31 -0.95 -4.52 1.83
CA VAL A 31 -1.08 -5.45 0.70
C VAL A 31 -1.54 -4.63 -0.49
N MET A 32 -0.75 -4.65 -1.57
CA MET A 32 -1.10 -3.94 -2.79
C MET A 32 -2.35 -4.57 -3.42
N THR A 33 -3.33 -3.74 -3.78
CA THR A 33 -4.52 -4.18 -4.50
C THR A 33 -4.29 -4.16 -6.01
N ALA A 34 -5.03 -4.99 -6.76
CA ALA A 34 -4.94 -5.08 -8.22
C ALA A 34 -6.02 -4.24 -8.93
N ASP A 35 -6.52 -3.20 -8.27
CA ASP A 35 -7.66 -2.38 -8.71
C ASP A 35 -7.23 -0.98 -9.17
N SER A 36 -6.03 -0.84 -9.74
CA SER A 36 -5.57 0.45 -10.26
C SER A 36 -6.30 0.83 -11.55
N PHE A 37 -6.87 2.03 -11.63
CA PHE A 37 -7.48 2.59 -12.85
C PHE A 37 -7.52 4.12 -12.83
N LEU A 38 -7.88 4.73 -13.96
CA LEU A 38 -8.20 6.15 -14.05
C LEU A 38 -9.71 6.35 -13.87
N LEU A 39 -10.10 7.04 -12.80
CA LEU A 39 -11.47 7.44 -12.54
C LEU A 39 -11.78 8.70 -13.36
N ASN A 40 -12.88 8.66 -14.12
CA ASN A 40 -13.34 9.74 -15.02
C ASN A 40 -12.28 10.21 -16.04
N ASP A 41 -11.31 9.36 -16.39
CA ASP A 41 -10.15 9.70 -17.23
C ASP A 41 -9.32 10.90 -16.72
N THR A 42 -9.42 11.22 -15.42
CA THR A 42 -8.74 12.37 -14.81
C THR A 42 -8.01 12.08 -13.50
N THR A 43 -8.45 11.09 -12.73
CA THR A 43 -7.92 10.80 -11.39
C THR A 43 -7.39 9.38 -11.31
N ALA A 44 -6.11 9.19 -11.02
CA ALA A 44 -5.54 7.87 -10.77
C ALA A 44 -5.98 7.31 -9.42
N PHE A 45 -6.42 6.05 -9.38
CA PHE A 45 -6.93 5.42 -8.16
C PHE A 45 -6.35 4.02 -7.95
N ILE A 46 -6.12 3.66 -6.68
CA ILE A 46 -5.89 2.30 -6.20
C ILE A 46 -6.30 2.22 -4.72
N SER A 47 -6.90 1.11 -4.29
CA SER A 47 -7.38 0.97 -2.91
C SER A 47 -6.27 0.86 -1.85
N ASP A 48 -5.14 0.23 -2.16
CA ASP A 48 -3.95 0.19 -1.30
C ASP A 48 -2.68 0.01 -2.15
N ASN A 49 -1.66 0.86 -1.94
CA ASN A 49 -0.38 0.75 -2.66
C ASN A 49 0.57 -0.32 -2.09
N GLY A 50 0.17 -1.01 -1.03
CA GLY A 50 0.93 -2.05 -0.36
C GLY A 50 1.91 -1.50 0.67
N ARG A 51 3.10 -2.12 0.72
CA ARG A 51 4.11 -1.84 1.73
C ARG A 51 5.52 -2.02 1.18
N VAL A 52 6.44 -1.21 1.70
CA VAL A 52 7.89 -1.42 1.57
C VAL A 52 8.41 -2.09 2.85
N GLY A 53 9.10 -3.23 2.74
CA GLY A 53 9.64 -3.97 3.89
C GLY A 53 9.77 -5.47 3.62
N ALA A 54 9.78 -6.30 4.67
CA ALA A 54 9.93 -7.74 4.51
C ALA A 54 8.72 -8.42 3.83
N LYS A 55 8.93 -9.05 2.68
CA LYS A 55 7.96 -9.84 1.92
C LYS A 55 7.47 -11.04 2.71
N TYR A 56 8.38 -11.80 3.31
CA TYR A 56 8.07 -13.03 4.04
C TYR A 56 7.74 -12.72 5.51
N SER A 57 6.69 -11.93 5.73
CA SER A 57 6.25 -11.45 7.05
C SER A 57 4.74 -11.31 7.15
N VAL A 58 4.21 -11.14 8.37
CA VAL A 58 2.79 -10.86 8.64
C VAL A 58 2.64 -9.36 8.89
N GLY A 59 2.25 -8.61 7.86
CA GLY A 59 2.10 -7.15 7.97
C GLY A 59 3.38 -6.42 8.42
N GLY A 60 4.55 -7.01 8.17
CA GLY A 60 5.86 -6.53 8.61
C GLY A 60 6.43 -7.15 9.86
N PHE A 61 5.71 -8.08 10.48
CA PHE A 61 6.16 -8.76 11.68
C PHE A 61 6.59 -10.20 11.41
N ASN A 62 7.46 -10.71 12.27
CA ASN A 62 7.94 -12.08 12.26
C ASN A 62 6.75 -13.06 12.35
N PRO A 63 6.57 -13.96 11.37
CA PRO A 63 5.43 -14.88 11.36
C PRO A 63 5.33 -15.75 12.62
N THR A 64 6.45 -16.19 13.19
CA THR A 64 6.48 -17.07 14.35
C THR A 64 5.83 -16.42 15.58
N GLU A 65 6.12 -15.15 15.84
CA GLU A 65 5.57 -14.44 17.00
C GLU A 65 4.09 -14.08 16.81
N GLU A 66 3.70 -13.68 15.60
CA GLU A 66 2.27 -13.42 15.30
C GLU A 66 1.44 -14.71 15.39
N ILE A 67 1.92 -15.84 14.86
CA ILE A 67 1.22 -17.12 14.98
C ILE A 67 1.05 -17.52 16.45
N LYS A 68 2.10 -17.42 17.27
CA LYS A 68 1.99 -17.72 18.71
C LYS A 68 0.97 -16.83 19.40
N LYS A 69 0.94 -15.53 19.05
CA LYS A 69 -0.02 -14.57 19.62
C LYS A 69 -1.46 -14.98 19.33
N TYR A 70 -1.76 -15.35 18.09
CA TYR A 70 -3.10 -15.81 17.71
C TYR A 70 -3.47 -17.19 18.28
N MET A 71 -2.53 -18.13 18.33
CA MET A 71 -2.78 -19.49 18.84
C MET A 71 -2.97 -19.53 20.36
N THR A 72 -2.26 -18.68 21.11
CA THR A 72 -2.29 -18.69 22.58
C THR A 72 -3.30 -17.71 23.16
N GLY A 73 -3.69 -16.67 22.40
CA GLY A 73 -4.49 -15.54 22.91
C GLY A 73 -3.77 -14.68 23.95
N LEU A 74 -2.48 -14.93 24.19
CA LEU A 74 -1.68 -14.18 25.16
C LEU A 74 -1.04 -12.94 24.51
N PRO A 75 -0.77 -11.89 25.30
CA PRO A 75 -0.03 -10.73 24.81
C PRO A 75 1.43 -11.11 24.52
N ILE A 76 1.75 -11.28 23.25
CA ILE A 76 3.11 -11.50 22.74
C ILE A 76 3.52 -10.26 21.93
N ARG A 77 4.73 -9.75 22.20
CA ARG A 77 5.26 -8.59 21.49
C ARG A 77 5.65 -8.96 20.06
N SER A 78 5.04 -8.28 19.10
CA SER A 78 5.39 -8.36 17.69
C SER A 78 6.86 -7.99 17.47
N GLN A 79 7.56 -8.81 16.69
CA GLN A 79 8.96 -8.59 16.29
C GLN A 79 9.01 -8.23 14.82
N GLU A 80 9.88 -7.32 14.41
CA GLU A 80 10.02 -6.94 13.01
C GLU A 80 10.53 -8.10 12.15
N GLY A 81 9.97 -8.25 10.95
CA GLY A 81 10.46 -9.16 9.92
C GLY A 81 11.51 -8.46 9.06
N TRP A 82 12.57 -9.21 8.70
CA TRP A 82 13.68 -8.73 7.86
C TRP A 82 13.98 -9.66 6.68
N ASN A 83 13.14 -10.66 6.44
CA ASN A 83 13.37 -11.65 5.39
C ASN A 83 12.73 -11.24 4.05
N GLY A 84 13.56 -11.16 3.00
CA GLY A 84 13.19 -10.88 1.61
C GLY A 84 12.58 -9.51 1.43
N GLY A 85 13.36 -8.48 1.12
CA GLY A 85 12.80 -7.13 0.97
C GLY A 85 11.94 -7.00 -0.29
N ILE A 86 10.83 -6.27 -0.13
CA ILE A 86 9.95 -5.88 -1.23
C ILE A 86 9.68 -4.38 -1.15
N LEU A 87 9.74 -3.72 -2.29
CA LEU A 87 9.27 -2.36 -2.50
C LEU A 87 7.98 -2.45 -3.30
N ASN A 88 6.90 -1.90 -2.75
CA ASN A 88 5.65 -1.69 -3.44
C ASN A 88 5.39 -0.19 -3.57
N GLY A 89 4.83 0.21 -4.70
CA GLY A 89 4.45 1.59 -4.95
C GLY A 89 3.61 1.72 -6.21
N VAL A 90 3.37 2.96 -6.61
CA VAL A 90 2.59 3.28 -7.80
C VAL A 90 3.25 4.43 -8.52
N LEU A 91 3.40 4.29 -9.84
CA LEU A 91 3.80 5.36 -10.75
C LEU A 91 2.53 5.97 -11.36
N VAL A 92 2.38 7.28 -11.23
CA VAL A 92 1.28 8.03 -11.85
C VAL A 92 1.88 8.98 -12.87
N SER A 93 1.44 8.89 -14.12
CA SER A 93 1.77 9.87 -15.15
C SER A 93 0.71 10.97 -15.18
N VAL A 94 1.15 12.22 -15.26
CA VAL A 94 0.29 13.40 -15.13
C VAL A 94 0.51 14.30 -16.33
N ASP A 95 -0.59 14.70 -16.96
CA ASP A 95 -0.64 15.80 -17.92
C ASP A 95 -0.77 17.11 -17.13
N LEU A 96 0.29 17.91 -17.15
CA LEU A 96 0.38 19.16 -16.39
C LEU A 96 -0.46 20.29 -17.01
N ASP A 97 -0.65 20.28 -18.33
CA ASP A 97 -1.41 21.33 -19.01
C ASP A 97 -2.91 21.19 -18.71
N ASN A 98 -3.39 19.95 -18.61
CA ASN A 98 -4.78 19.63 -18.28
C ASN A 98 -5.00 19.22 -16.82
N SER A 99 -3.96 19.24 -15.99
CA SER A 99 -3.98 18.90 -14.56
C SER A 99 -4.67 17.55 -14.25
N LYS A 100 -4.40 16.52 -15.06
CA LYS A 100 -5.07 15.22 -14.96
C LYS A 100 -4.10 14.05 -15.03
N ALA A 101 -4.44 12.93 -14.39
CA ALA A 101 -3.71 11.69 -14.56
C ALA A 101 -3.99 11.09 -15.94
N VAL A 102 -2.96 10.52 -16.56
CA VAL A 102 -3.03 9.86 -17.88
C VAL A 102 -2.60 8.41 -17.84
N ASP A 103 -1.94 7.97 -16.77
CA ASP A 103 -1.63 6.56 -16.52
C ASP A 103 -1.42 6.30 -15.02
N ILE A 104 -1.67 5.06 -14.61
CA ILE A 104 -1.35 4.54 -13.28
C ILE A 104 -0.79 3.14 -13.41
N LYS A 105 0.42 2.93 -12.89
CA LYS A 105 1.11 1.64 -12.92
C LYS A 105 1.60 1.24 -11.53
N PRO A 106 1.02 0.19 -10.93
CA PRO A 106 1.59 -0.43 -9.74
C PRO A 106 2.98 -0.99 -10.04
N VAL A 107 3.92 -0.82 -9.10
CA VAL A 107 5.29 -1.31 -9.20
C VAL A 107 5.68 -2.13 -7.99
N THR A 108 6.32 -3.26 -8.24
CA THR A 108 6.85 -4.16 -7.22
C THR A 108 8.29 -4.53 -7.59
N TYR A 109 9.21 -4.33 -6.66
CA TYR A 109 10.62 -4.71 -6.82
C TYR A 109 11.09 -5.50 -5.60
N GLU A 110 11.91 -6.52 -5.84
CA GLU A 110 12.67 -7.13 -4.76
C GLU A 110 13.85 -6.21 -4.41
N ILE A 111 14.05 -6.00 -3.12
CA ILE A 111 15.10 -5.13 -2.59
C ILE A 111 15.84 -5.84 -1.46
N GLU A 112 17.09 -5.46 -1.24
CA GLU A 112 17.80 -5.89 -0.05
C GLU A 112 17.35 -5.06 1.15
N ILE A 113 17.08 -5.75 2.26
CA ILE A 113 16.83 -5.13 3.55
C ILE A 113 17.63 -5.88 4.59
N SER A 114 18.16 -5.16 5.57
CA SER A 114 18.86 -5.73 6.70
C SER A 114 18.41 -5.02 7.96
N ARG A 115 18.34 -5.77 9.05
CA ARG A 115 18.08 -5.17 10.36
C ARG A 115 19.18 -4.14 10.65
N PRO A 116 18.84 -2.89 10.99
CA PRO A 116 19.82 -1.91 11.42
C PRO A 116 20.57 -2.48 12.63
N GLU A 117 21.89 -2.38 12.60
CA GLU A 117 22.69 -2.59 13.81
C GLU A 117 22.33 -1.45 14.78
N GLY A 118 21.85 -1.83 15.96
CA GLY A 118 21.52 -0.89 17.03
C GLY A 118 22.73 -0.54 17.87
#